data_AF-A0AA95MMA5-F1
#
_entry.id   AF-A0AA95MMA5-F1
#
_cell.length_a   1.000
_cell.length_b   1.000
_cell.length_c   1.000
_cell.angle_alpha   90.00
_cell.angle_beta   90.00
_cell.angle_gamma   90.00
#
_symmetry.space_group_name_H-M   'P 1'
#
loop_
_entity.id
_entity.type
_entity.pdbx_description
1 polymer ?
#
loop_
_entity_poly.entity_id
_entity_poly.type
_entity_poly.pdbx_seq_one_letter_code
_entity_poly.pdbx_strand_id
1 'polypeptide(L)'
;MKKLLCKYCGNAEFFVVNLHETVCKCGLRLTKLSDYRREGTKPAEYPSQKRQADLISKIILLKQEIDKCLDNREQEGFHKLSLELKDYEQELLNMEDTVPQDRFAKSMKENKDWSNGSDIIF
;
A
#
# COMPACT_ATOMS: atom_id res chain seq x y z
N MET A 1 -13.09 14.57 -21.50
CA MET A 1 -12.97 14.66 -20.04
C MET A 1 -12.15 13.46 -19.56
N LYS A 2 -11.09 13.64 -18.77
CA LYS A 2 -10.26 12.52 -18.27
C LYS A 2 -10.92 11.91 -17.03
N LYS A 3 -11.04 10.59 -16.96
CA LYS A 3 -11.66 9.92 -15.80
C LYS A 3 -10.78 10.02 -14.56
N LEU A 4 -11.40 10.08 -13.38
CA LEU A 4 -10.70 9.90 -12.11
C LEU A 4 -10.53 8.41 -11.85
N LEU A 5 -9.34 8.03 -11.40
CA LEU A 5 -8.97 6.68 -11.03
C LEU A 5 -8.53 6.69 -9.57
N CYS A 6 -8.79 5.62 -8.83
CA CYS A 6 -8.18 5.38 -7.54
C CYS A 6 -6.66 5.37 -7.72
N LYS A 7 -5.94 6.17 -6.94
CA LYS A 7 -4.48 6.26 -7.02
C LYS A 7 -3.80 4.92 -6.69
N TYR A 8 -4.43 4.12 -5.83
CA TYR A 8 -3.88 2.88 -5.28
C TYR A 8 -4.10 1.66 -6.18
N CYS A 9 -5.32 1.45 -6.68
CA CYS A 9 -5.65 0.26 -7.50
C CYS A 9 -5.95 0.58 -8.97
N GLY A 10 -6.06 1.86 -9.34
CA GLY A 10 -6.33 2.27 -10.72
C GLY A 10 -7.79 2.11 -11.18
N ASN A 11 -8.71 1.67 -10.32
CA ASN A 11 -10.13 1.56 -10.66
C ASN A 11 -10.81 2.92 -10.87
N ALA A 12 -11.76 2.98 -11.81
CA ALA A 12 -12.59 4.15 -12.09
C ALA A 12 -13.99 4.10 -11.43
N GLU A 13 -14.31 2.99 -10.77
CA GLU A 13 -15.60 2.76 -10.12
C GLU A 13 -15.54 3.12 -8.64
N PHE A 14 -16.46 3.99 -8.21
CA PHE A 14 -16.57 4.49 -6.84
C PHE A 14 -18.03 4.45 -6.37
N PHE A 15 -18.22 4.14 -5.08
CA PHE A 15 -19.50 4.18 -4.40
C PHE A 15 -19.49 5.36 -3.43
N VAL A 16 -20.44 6.28 -3.54
CA VAL A 16 -20.56 7.41 -2.60
C VAL A 16 -21.23 6.91 -1.33
N VAL A 17 -20.54 7.02 -0.20
CA VAL A 17 -21.08 6.65 1.12
C VAL A 17 -21.57 7.90 1.86
N ASN A 18 -20.80 8.99 1.82
CA ASN A 18 -21.15 10.30 2.38
C ASN A 18 -20.65 11.44 1.46
N LEU A 19 -21.07 12.68 1.74
CA LEU A 19 -20.68 13.89 0.97
C LEU A 19 -19.17 14.08 0.79
N HIS A 20 -18.34 13.51 1.68
CA HIS A 20 -16.87 13.58 1.63
C HIS A 20 -16.20 12.21 1.65
N GLU A 21 -16.96 11.15 1.43
CA GLU A 21 -16.45 9.79 1.53
C GLU A 21 -16.97 8.94 0.37
N THR A 22 -16.03 8.46 -0.44
CA THR A 22 -16.32 7.43 -1.43
C THR A 22 -15.54 6.17 -1.12
N VAL A 23 -16.07 5.03 -1.53
CA VAL A 23 -15.40 3.75 -1.45
C VAL A 23 -15.07 3.31 -2.86
N CYS A 24 -13.79 3.07 -3.12
CA CYS A 24 -13.36 2.45 -4.37
C CYS A 24 -13.81 0.99 -4.41
N LYS A 25 -14.03 0.42 -5.61
CA LYS A 25 -14.26 -1.02 -5.80
C LYS A 25 -13.22 -1.93 -5.12
N CYS A 26 -12.00 -1.45 -4.88
CA CYS A 26 -10.99 -2.19 -4.11
C CYS A 26 -11.22 -2.19 -2.59
N GLY A 27 -12.32 -1.63 -2.11
CA GLY A 27 -12.67 -1.53 -0.68
C GLY A 27 -12.03 -0.36 0.06
N LEU A 28 -11.17 0.44 -0.59
CA LEU A 28 -10.51 1.57 0.05
C LEU A 28 -11.43 2.79 0.16
N ARG A 29 -11.48 3.39 1.35
CA ARG A 29 -12.15 4.68 1.60
C ARG A 29 -11.29 5.83 1.08
N LEU A 30 -11.85 6.61 0.17
CA LEU A 30 -11.24 7.78 -0.44
C LEU A 30 -11.94 9.01 0.13
N THR A 31 -11.19 9.79 0.92
CA THR A 31 -11.72 10.97 1.64
C THR A 31 -11.08 12.26 1.16
N LYS A 32 -9.95 12.17 0.45
CA LYS A 32 -9.17 13.31 -0.03
C LYS A 32 -9.06 13.26 -1.55
N LEU A 33 -8.97 14.44 -2.18
CA LEU A 33 -8.72 14.55 -3.62
C LEU A 33 -7.38 13.89 -4.03
N SER A 34 -6.41 13.83 -3.11
CA SER A 34 -5.12 13.15 -3.30
C SER A 34 -5.22 11.64 -3.48
N ASP A 35 -6.36 11.05 -3.11
CA ASP A 35 -6.61 9.61 -3.20
C ASP A 35 -6.99 9.20 -4.64
N TYR A 36 -7.22 10.19 -5.51
CA TYR A 36 -7.54 10.03 -6.91
C TYR A 36 -6.35 10.47 -7.79
N ARG A 37 -6.27 9.89 -8.99
CA ARG A 37 -5.38 10.33 -10.06
C ARG A 37 -6.19 10.51 -11.34
N ARG A 38 -5.72 11.33 -12.27
CA ARG A 38 -6.34 11.45 -13.61
C ARG A 38 -5.84 10.34 -14.53
N GLU A 39 -6.73 9.83 -15.35
CA GLU A 39 -6.41 8.95 -16.47
C GLU A 39 -5.35 9.57 -17.39
N GLY A 40 -4.30 8.80 -17.71
CA GLY A 40 -3.15 9.25 -18.50
C GLY A 40 -2.02 9.93 -17.72
N THR A 41 -2.19 10.17 -16.40
CA THR A 41 -1.06 10.46 -15.52
C THR A 41 -0.46 9.12 -15.13
N LYS A 42 0.80 8.86 -15.50
CA LYS A 42 1.50 7.65 -15.03
C LYS A 42 1.45 7.65 -13.50
N PRO A 43 1.15 6.51 -12.84
CA PRO A 43 1.40 6.41 -11.42
C PRO A 43 2.83 6.88 -11.17
N ALA A 44 3.05 7.61 -10.07
CA ALA A 44 4.38 7.62 -9.51
C ALA A 44 4.74 6.15 -9.30
N GLU A 45 5.66 5.61 -10.10
CA GLU A 45 6.23 4.31 -9.79
C GLU A 45 6.84 4.49 -8.40
N TYR A 46 6.25 3.81 -7.42
CA TYR A 46 6.85 3.66 -6.11
C TYR A 46 7.63 2.34 -6.19
N PRO A 47 8.89 2.35 -6.67
CA PRO A 47 9.67 1.13 -6.83
C PRO A 47 9.76 0.34 -5.52
N SER A 48 9.68 1.02 -4.37
CA SER A 48 9.59 0.40 -3.05
C SER A 48 8.31 -0.43 -2.86
N GLN A 49 7.14 0.07 -3.25
CA GLN A 49 5.87 -0.67 -3.11
C GLN A 49 5.79 -1.87 -4.06
N LYS A 50 6.29 -1.72 -5.29
CA LYS A 50 6.37 -2.83 -6.25
C LYS A 50 7.29 -3.93 -5.72
N ARG A 51 8.49 -3.55 -5.26
CA ARG A 51 9.45 -4.49 -4.67
C ARG A 51 8.87 -5.18 -3.44
N GLN A 52 8.16 -4.45 -2.57
CA GLN A 52 7.48 -5.01 -1.41
C GLN A 52 6.39 -6.02 -1.83
N ALA A 53 5.55 -5.69 -2.81
CA ALA A 53 4.52 -6.59 -3.31
C ALA A 53 5.10 -7.86 -3.95
N ASP A 54 6.18 -7.72 -4.73
CA ASP A 54 6.90 -8.85 -5.33
C ASP A 54 7.47 -9.77 -4.23
N LEU A 55 8.04 -9.19 -3.17
CA LEU A 55 8.60 -9.92 -2.05
C LEU A 55 7.54 -10.66 -1.23
N ILE A 56 6.41 -10.00 -0.93
CA ILE A 56 5.25 -10.63 -0.28
C ILE A 56 4.74 -11.80 -1.11
N SER A 57 4.68 -11.64 -2.44
CA SER A 57 4.22 -12.71 -3.35
C SER A 57 5.15 -13.93 -3.28
N LYS A 58 6.47 -13.71 -3.22
CA LYS A 58 7.45 -14.80 -3.04
C LYS A 58 7.29 -15.52 -1.70
N ILE A 59 7.09 -14.78 -0.61
CA ILE A 59 6.83 -15.35 0.73
C ILE A 59 5.61 -16.26 0.72
N ILE A 60 4.51 -15.84 0.08
CA ILE A 60 3.28 -16.63 -0.01
C ILE A 60 3.53 -17.94 -0.77
N LEU A 61 4.22 -17.87 -1.91
CA LEU A 61 4.54 -19.07 -2.71
C LEU A 61 5.44 -20.05 -1.93
N LEU A 62 6.46 -19.54 -1.24
CA LEU A 62 7.33 -20.36 -0.39
C LEU A 62 6.57 -21.06 0.73
N LYS A 63 5.64 -20.36 1.40
CA LYS A 63 4.80 -20.98 2.43
C LYS A 63 3.98 -22.15 1.88
N GLN A 64 3.38 -21.96 0.69
CA GLN A 64 2.64 -23.04 0.02
C GLN A 64 3.53 -24.23 -0.37
N GLU A 65 4.79 -23.98 -0.72
CA GLU A 65 5.72 -25.05 -1.09
C GLU A 65 6.27 -25.79 0.14
N ILE A 66 6.49 -25.08 1.24
CA ILE A 66 6.79 -25.67 2.56
C ILE A 66 5.65 -26.58 3.00
N ASP A 67 4.39 -26.15 2.86
CA ASP A 67 3.23 -26.98 3.19
C ASP A 67 3.23 -28.29 2.38
N LYS A 68 3.59 -28.24 1.09
CA LYS A 68 3.75 -29.45 0.26
C LYS A 68 4.90 -30.35 0.73
N CYS A 69 6.01 -29.77 1.18
CA CYS A 69 7.11 -30.57 1.74
C CYS A 69 6.67 -31.30 3.02
N LEU A 70 5.81 -30.68 3.84
CA LEU A 70 5.23 -31.34 5.02
C LEU A 70 4.32 -32.50 4.61
N ASP A 71 3.45 -32.30 3.61
CA ASP A 71 2.58 -33.35 3.08
C ASP A 71 3.37 -34.55 2.53
N ASN A 72 4.47 -34.26 1.83
CA ASN A 72 5.35 -35.27 1.23
C ASN A 72 6.41 -35.84 2.18
N ARG A 73 6.46 -35.36 3.44
CA ARG A 73 7.48 -35.70 4.46
C ARG A 73 8.92 -35.48 3.97
N GLU A 74 9.13 -34.49 3.11
CA GLU A 74 10.43 -34.15 2.55
C GLU A 74 11.20 -33.20 3.48
N GLN A 75 12.01 -33.78 4.37
CA GLN A 75 12.67 -33.04 5.44
C GLN A 75 13.75 -32.07 4.95
N GLU A 76 14.51 -32.44 3.92
CA GLU A 76 15.56 -31.59 3.34
C GLU A 76 14.96 -30.38 2.59
N GLY A 77 13.92 -30.62 1.78
CA GLY A 77 13.16 -29.58 1.09
C GLY A 77 12.55 -28.59 2.07
N PHE A 78 11.89 -29.09 3.12
CA PHE A 78 11.34 -28.27 4.20
C PHE A 78 12.40 -27.37 4.85
N HIS A 79 13.55 -27.93 5.22
CA HIS A 79 14.61 -27.18 5.89
C HIS A 79 15.17 -26.06 4.99
N LYS A 80 15.43 -26.39 3.71
CA LYS A 80 15.95 -25.42 2.75
C LYS A 80 14.98 -24.27 2.52
N LEU A 81 13.71 -24.58 2.23
CA LEU A 81 12.68 -23.57 1.96
C LEU A 81 12.38 -22.73 3.21
N SER A 82 12.45 -23.32 4.41
CA SER A 82 12.28 -22.58 5.67
C SER A 82 13.39 -21.58 5.94
N LEU A 83 14.63 -21.88 5.55
CA LEU A 83 15.73 -20.92 5.62
C LEU A 83 15.53 -19.77 4.64
N GLU A 84 15.19 -20.09 3.39
CA GLU A 84 14.92 -19.09 2.35
C GLU A 84 13.74 -18.18 2.74
N LEU A 85 12.69 -18.75 3.35
CA LEU A 85 11.56 -17.98 3.87
C LEU A 85 12.00 -16.95 4.93
N LYS A 86 12.87 -17.33 5.87
CA LYS A 86 13.39 -16.42 6.90
C LYS A 86 14.16 -15.25 6.29
N ASP A 87 14.96 -15.51 5.26
CA ASP A 87 15.72 -14.46 4.58
C ASP A 87 14.79 -13.43 3.92
N TYR A 88 13.73 -13.88 3.24
CA TYR A 88 12.74 -12.98 2.67
C TYR A 88 11.92 -12.24 3.73
N GLU A 89 11.51 -12.89 4.81
CA GLU A 89 10.80 -12.21 5.91
C GLU A 89 11.69 -11.13 6.56
N GLN A 90 13.00 -11.38 6.71
CA GLN A 90 13.95 -10.38 7.19
C GLN A 90 14.14 -9.24 6.18
N GLU A 91 14.21 -9.53 4.88
CA GLU A 91 14.27 -8.49 3.84
C GLU A 91 13.01 -7.61 3.89
N LEU A 92 11.83 -8.20 4.11
CA LEU A 92 10.57 -7.46 4.24
C LEU A 92 10.58 -6.50 5.43
N LEU A 93 11.01 -6.98 6.60
CA LEU A 93 11.12 -6.19 7.82
C LEU A 93 12.06 -5.00 7.63
N ASN A 94 13.23 -5.24 7.02
CA ASN A 94 14.20 -4.18 6.73
C ASN A 94 13.66 -3.14 5.73
N MET A 95 12.72 -3.50 4.85
CA MET A 95 12.06 -2.55 3.96
C MET A 95 11.04 -1.68 4.71
N GLU A 96 10.31 -2.22 5.68
CA GLU A 96 9.31 -1.48 6.46
C GLU A 96 9.95 -0.35 7.30
N ASP A 97 11.16 -0.58 7.85
CA ASP A 97 11.93 0.43 8.59
C ASP A 97 12.35 1.65 7.73
N THR A 98 12.31 1.53 6.40
CA THR A 98 12.68 2.61 5.47
C THR A 98 11.48 3.40 4.92
N VAL A 99 10.25 3.00 5.25
CA VAL A 99 9.06 3.77 4.86
C VAL A 99 8.80 4.78 5.97
N PRO A 100 8.92 6.10 5.72
CA PRO A 100 8.53 7.08 6.71
C PRO A 100 7.00 7.02 6.86
N GLN A 101 6.52 6.26 7.85
CA GLN A 101 5.18 6.44 8.41
C GLN A 101 4.96 7.90 8.88
N ASP A 102 6.05 8.65 9.04
CA ASP A 102 6.11 9.99 9.59
C ASP A 102 5.61 11.11 8.64
N ARG A 103 5.35 10.84 7.36
CA ARG A 103 4.76 11.86 6.46
C ARG A 103 3.32 12.23 6.83
N PHE A 104 2.57 11.33 7.47
CA PHE A 104 1.23 11.63 7.94
C PHE A 104 1.24 12.51 9.21
N ALA A 105 2.22 12.33 10.10
CA ALA A 105 2.36 13.14 11.31
C ALA A 105 2.86 14.56 11.01
N LYS A 106 3.79 14.72 10.05
CA LYS A 106 4.31 16.04 9.66
C LYS A 106 3.27 16.92 8.95
N SER A 107 2.44 16.36 8.07
CA SER A 107 1.37 17.10 7.38
C SER A 107 0.26 17.61 8.31
N MET A 108 0.06 16.97 9.46
CA MET A 108 -0.90 17.44 10.48
C MET A 108 -0.39 18.64 11.28
N LYS A 109 0.94 18.85 11.37
CA LYS A 109 1.52 20.05 11.98
C LYS A 109 1.43 21.26 11.06
N GLU A 110 1.77 21.11 9.77
CA GLU A 110 1.72 22.22 8.81
C GLU A 110 0.29 22.72 8.51
N ASN A 111 -0.73 21.86 8.58
CA ASN A 111 -2.12 22.28 8.40
C ASN A 111 -2.73 23.00 9.62
N LYS A 112 -2.09 22.93 10.79
CA LYS A 112 -2.58 23.61 12.00
C LYS A 112 -2.25 25.11 11.99
N ASP A 113 -1.24 25.51 11.23
CA ASP A 113 -0.80 26.90 11.14
C ASP A 113 -1.66 27.76 10.19
N TRP A 114 -2.50 27.15 9.35
CA TRP A 114 -3.49 27.88 8.53
C TRP A 114 -4.81 28.18 9.24
N SER A 115 -5.01 27.68 10.46
CA SER A 115 -6.28 27.88 11.20
C SER A 115 -6.35 29.21 11.96
N ASN A 116 -5.28 30.03 11.95
CA ASN A 116 -5.23 31.32 12.66
C ASN A 116 -5.22 32.55 11.73
N GLY A 117 -5.89 32.46 10.58
CA GLY A 117 -6.05 33.57 9.63
C GLY A 117 -7.52 33.88 9.34
N SER A 118 -8.34 34.01 10.37
CA SER A 118 -9.71 34.55 10.24
C SER A 118 -9.69 36.05 10.50
N ASP A 119 -9.24 36.84 9.52
CA ASP A 119 -9.65 38.24 9.43
C ASP A 119 -10.58 38.37 8.22
N ILE A 120 -11.87 38.24 8.52
CA ILE A 120 -12.98 38.63 7.66
C ILE A 120 -13.00 40.16 7.67
N ILE A 121 -12.86 40.79 6.51
CA ILE A 121 -13.29 42.19 6.30
C ILE A 121 -14.36 42.18 5.21
N PHE A 122 -15.48 42.81 5.54
CA PHE A 122 -16.70 42.98 4.74
C PHE A 122 -16.45 43.55 3.35
#